data_AF-A0A2P1P896-F1
#
_entry.id   AF-A0A2P1P896-F1
#
_cell.length_a   1.000
_cell.length_b   1.000
_cell.length_c   1.000
_cell.angle_alpha   90.00
_cell.angle_beta   90.00
_cell.angle_gamma   90.00
#
_symmetry.space_group_name_H-M   'P 1'
#
loop_
_entity.id
_entity.type
_entity.pdbx_description
1 polymer ?
#
loop_
_entity_poly.entity_id
_entity_poly.type
_entity_poly.pdbx_seq_one_letter_code
_entity_poly.pdbx_strand_id
1 'polypeptide(L)'
;MPPQQLMTLAIIGGVWTASSFVEALRTILNRIYKIHSPPHYIFRRTLSIIQFLFIVIFLFLGMMILVVLPIVLNNLFNLSMSVNHDLSRSVIHALNKMSFIWIYVRSILVYVFLFLSSSTLYYIIPNVKIKFKEVLPGASLVVVLWAISGRIFSKYITYYSQLDLVYGSLANIIITMIFFYVNNIIFIYGAEFNYHLSKGS
;
A
#
# COMPACT_ATOMS: atom_id res chain seq x y z
N MET A 1 17.62 4.84 -32.40
CA MET A 1 16.47 4.26 -31.65
C MET A 1 16.84 2.83 -31.31
N PRO A 2 16.70 2.37 -30.05
CA PRO A 2 16.98 0.97 -29.73
C PRO A 2 16.10 0.05 -30.60
N PRO A 3 16.61 -1.10 -31.06
CA PRO A 3 15.82 -2.03 -31.88
C PRO A 3 14.59 -2.50 -31.11
N GLN A 4 13.44 -2.49 -31.78
CA GLN A 4 12.11 -2.75 -31.21
C GLN A 4 12.03 -4.09 -30.45
N GLN A 5 12.86 -5.07 -30.83
CA GLN A 5 12.99 -6.36 -30.15
C GLN A 5 13.56 -6.25 -28.73
N LEU A 6 14.54 -5.37 -28.49
CA LEU A 6 15.12 -5.16 -27.16
C LEU A 6 14.11 -4.52 -26.19
N MET A 7 13.24 -3.63 -26.69
CA MET A 7 12.20 -3.00 -25.89
C MET A 7 11.18 -4.03 -25.40
N THR A 8 10.70 -4.92 -26.29
CA THR A 8 9.76 -5.99 -25.92
C THR A 8 10.38 -6.97 -24.91
N LEU A 9 11.64 -7.38 -25.11
CA LEU A 9 12.37 -8.24 -24.18
C LEU A 9 12.52 -7.59 -22.79
N ALA A 10 12.84 -6.29 -22.74
CA ALA A 10 12.95 -5.56 -21.48
C ALA A 10 11.61 -5.48 -20.73
N ILE A 11 10.50 -5.24 -21.43
CA ILE A 11 9.16 -5.21 -20.82
C ILE A 11 8.80 -6.57 -20.23
N ILE A 12 8.99 -7.65 -21.00
CA ILE A 12 8.70 -9.02 -20.54
C ILE A 12 9.56 -9.37 -19.32
N GLY A 13 10.87 -9.10 -19.39
CA GLY A 13 11.80 -9.33 -18.29
C GLY A 13 11.44 -8.53 -17.04
N GLY A 14 11.00 -7.28 -17.22
CA GLY A 14 10.54 -6.40 -16.15
C GLY A 14 9.30 -6.93 -15.45
N VAL A 15 8.26 -7.28 -16.21
CA VAL A 15 7.02 -7.87 -15.66
C VAL A 15 7.31 -9.20 -14.95
N TRP A 16 8.16 -10.04 -15.55
CA TRP A 16 8.58 -11.29 -14.94
C TRP A 16 9.27 -11.07 -13.58
N THR A 17 10.21 -10.13 -13.53
CA THR A 17 10.95 -9.81 -12.30
C THR A 17 10.02 -9.24 -11.24
N ALA A 18 9.17 -8.28 -11.61
CA ALA A 18 8.24 -7.63 -10.69
C ALA A 18 7.19 -8.62 -10.11
N SER A 19 6.66 -9.53 -10.94
CA SER A 19 5.72 -10.56 -10.48
C SER A 19 6.31 -11.54 -9.45
N SER A 20 7.64 -11.60 -9.34
CA SER A 20 8.31 -12.45 -8.34
C SER A 20 8.05 -12.01 -6.90
N PHE A 21 7.71 -10.73 -6.68
CA PHE A 21 7.25 -10.26 -5.37
C PHE A 21 5.96 -10.97 -4.93
N VAL A 22 5.00 -11.16 -5.84
CA VAL A 22 3.75 -11.88 -5.56
C VAL A 22 4.02 -13.36 -5.25
N GLU A 23 4.98 -14.00 -5.94
CA GLU A 23 5.41 -15.37 -5.60
C GLU A 23 6.05 -15.47 -4.22
N ALA A 24 6.83 -14.47 -3.81
CA ALA A 24 7.42 -14.42 -2.48
C ALA A 24 6.32 -14.35 -1.40
N LEU A 25 5.37 -13.42 -1.56
CA LEU A 25 4.20 -13.32 -0.67
C LEU A 25 3.40 -14.62 -0.66
N ARG A 26 3.15 -15.23 -1.82
CA ARG A 26 2.44 -16.50 -1.91
C ARG A 26 3.15 -17.61 -1.17
N THR A 27 4.48 -17.70 -1.28
CA THR A 27 5.27 -18.71 -0.58
C THR A 27 5.13 -18.57 0.94
N ILE A 28 5.17 -17.34 1.44
CA ILE A 28 4.98 -17.02 2.85
C ILE A 28 3.57 -17.39 3.31
N LEU A 29 2.54 -16.89 2.61
CA LEU A 29 1.14 -17.14 2.98
C LEU A 29 0.79 -18.63 2.90
N ASN A 30 1.19 -19.32 1.83
CA ASN A 30 0.97 -20.77 1.70
C ASN A 30 1.65 -21.55 2.83
N ARG A 31 2.82 -21.10 3.31
CA ARG A 31 3.50 -21.70 4.46
C ARG A 31 2.69 -21.50 5.75
N ILE A 32 2.17 -20.29 5.99
CA ILE A 32 1.31 -19.98 7.14
C ILE A 32 0.04 -20.84 7.12
N TYR A 33 -0.63 -20.91 5.97
CA TYR A 33 -1.83 -21.74 5.78
C TYR A 33 -1.52 -23.25 5.63
N LYS A 34 -0.26 -23.66 5.81
CA LYS A 34 0.19 -25.06 5.76
C LYS A 34 -0.24 -25.81 4.49
N ILE A 35 -0.12 -25.16 3.34
CA ILE A 35 -0.45 -25.75 2.04
C ILE A 35 0.73 -26.61 1.57
N HIS A 36 0.57 -27.93 1.52
CA HIS A 36 1.66 -28.87 1.20
C HIS A 36 1.76 -29.23 -0.29
N SER A 37 0.69 -28.98 -1.06
CA SER A 37 0.63 -29.35 -2.49
C SER A 37 0.28 -28.13 -3.35
N PRO A 38 1.25 -27.26 -3.66
CA PRO A 38 1.00 -26.12 -4.55
C PRO A 38 0.77 -26.60 -6.00
N PRO A 39 0.00 -25.85 -6.81
CA PRO A 39 -0.23 -26.17 -8.21
C PRO A 39 1.07 -26.11 -9.03
N HIS A 40 1.03 -26.71 -10.22
CA HIS A 40 2.16 -26.79 -11.15
C HIS A 40 2.80 -25.42 -11.42
N TYR A 41 4.13 -25.38 -11.54
CA TYR A 41 4.92 -24.15 -11.58
C TYR A 41 4.43 -23.13 -12.63
N ILE A 42 4.14 -23.57 -13.85
CA ILE A 42 3.72 -22.68 -14.94
C ILE A 42 2.38 -22.02 -14.64
N PHE A 43 1.38 -22.78 -14.16
CA PHE A 43 0.07 -22.22 -13.82
C PHE A 43 0.18 -21.22 -12.66
N ARG A 44 0.96 -21.57 -11.64
CA ARG A 44 1.26 -20.69 -10.51
C ARG A 44 1.90 -19.37 -10.94
N ARG A 45 2.84 -19.45 -11.88
CA ARG A 45 3.57 -18.28 -12.40
C ARG A 45 2.66 -17.36 -13.21
N THR A 46 1.85 -17.90 -14.12
CA THR A 46 0.88 -17.11 -14.89
C THR A 46 -0.12 -16.43 -13.95
N LEU A 47 -0.60 -17.14 -12.92
CA LEU A 47 -1.50 -16.57 -11.91
C LEU A 47 -0.83 -15.40 -11.15
N SER A 48 0.45 -15.50 -10.79
CA SER A 48 1.18 -14.37 -10.17
C SER A 48 1.29 -13.15 -11.06
N ILE A 49 1.52 -13.33 -12.36
CA ILE A 49 1.60 -12.21 -13.31
C ILE A 49 0.24 -11.51 -13.38
N ILE A 50 -0.85 -12.27 -13.49
CA ILE A 50 -2.22 -11.71 -13.51
C ILE A 50 -2.54 -10.99 -12.19
N GLN A 51 -2.25 -11.63 -11.05
CA GLN A 51 -2.48 -11.03 -9.72
C GLN A 51 -1.63 -9.77 -9.53
N PHE A 52 -0.38 -9.79 -9.97
CA PHE A 52 0.51 -8.63 -9.94
C PHE A 52 -0.09 -7.47 -10.75
N LEU A 53 -0.51 -7.70 -11.99
CA LEU A 53 -1.14 -6.67 -12.82
C LEU A 53 -2.42 -6.13 -12.18
N PHE A 54 -3.27 -7.00 -11.65
CA PHE A 54 -4.49 -6.60 -10.95
C PHE A 54 -4.18 -5.72 -9.72
N ILE A 55 -3.24 -6.14 -8.88
CA ILE A 55 -2.81 -5.38 -7.69
C ILE A 55 -2.24 -4.02 -8.11
N VAL A 56 -1.40 -3.97 -9.13
CA VAL A 56 -0.81 -2.72 -9.63
C VAL A 56 -1.89 -1.77 -10.15
N ILE A 57 -2.85 -2.25 -10.94
CA ILE A 57 -3.95 -1.43 -11.46
C ILE A 57 -4.84 -0.94 -10.31
N PHE A 58 -5.18 -1.83 -9.36
CA PHE A 58 -5.95 -1.47 -8.18
C PHE A 58 -5.25 -0.39 -7.34
N LEU A 59 -3.95 -0.55 -7.08
CA LEU A 59 -3.15 0.42 -6.36
C LEU A 59 -3.07 1.76 -7.10
N PHE A 60 -2.83 1.73 -8.41
CA PHE A 60 -2.74 2.91 -9.25
C PHE A 60 -4.05 3.70 -9.28
N LEU A 61 -5.18 3.04 -9.50
CA LEU A 61 -6.50 3.69 -9.51
C LEU A 61 -6.85 4.25 -8.13
N GLY A 62 -6.57 3.49 -7.06
CA GLY A 62 -6.77 3.96 -5.70
C GLY A 62 -5.95 5.21 -5.37
N MET A 63 -4.67 5.22 -5.72
CA MET A 63 -3.81 6.40 -5.55
C MET A 63 -4.27 7.58 -6.41
N MET A 64 -4.67 7.34 -7.66
CA MET A 64 -5.23 8.38 -8.52
C MET A 64 -6.46 9.02 -7.91
N ILE A 65 -7.40 8.23 -7.39
CA ILE A 65 -8.60 8.76 -6.72
C ILE A 65 -8.22 9.57 -5.48
N LEU A 66 -7.31 9.06 -4.63
CA LEU A 66 -6.88 9.73 -3.41
C LEU A 66 -6.16 11.07 -3.66
N VAL A 67 -5.50 11.23 -4.82
CA VAL A 67 -4.71 12.42 -5.17
C VAL A 67 -5.48 13.40 -6.06
N VAL A 68 -6.13 12.90 -7.11
CA VAL A 68 -6.79 13.72 -8.14
C VAL A 68 -8.10 14.30 -7.64
N LEU A 69 -8.90 13.51 -6.91
CA LEU A 69 -10.19 13.96 -6.37
C LEU A 69 -10.06 15.25 -5.52
N PRO A 70 -9.10 15.38 -4.58
CA PRO A 70 -8.84 16.65 -3.90
C PRO A 70 -8.58 17.83 -4.81
N ILE A 71 -7.74 17.62 -5.83
CA ILE A 71 -7.25 18.69 -6.69
C ILE A 71 -8.39 19.22 -7.56
N VAL A 72 -9.17 18.31 -8.14
CA VAL A 72 -10.34 18.66 -8.96
C VAL A 72 -11.38 19.40 -8.12
N LEU A 73 -11.70 18.90 -6.92
CA LEU A 73 -12.68 19.55 -6.04
C LEU A 73 -12.24 20.95 -5.62
N ASN A 74 -10.95 21.13 -5.26
CA ASN A 74 -10.41 22.44 -4.91
C ASN A 74 -10.45 23.41 -6.11
N ASN A 75 -10.11 22.95 -7.31
CA ASN A 75 -10.12 23.80 -8.50
C ASN A 75 -11.53 24.23 -8.90
N LEU A 76 -12.52 23.32 -8.84
CA LEU A 76 -13.92 23.65 -9.11
C LEU A 76 -14.49 24.64 -8.08
N PHE A 77 -14.12 24.50 -6.81
CA PHE A 77 -14.52 25.43 -5.75
C PHE A 77 -13.90 26.83 -5.94
N ASN A 78 -12.64 26.90 -6.37
CA ASN A 78 -11.97 28.18 -6.63
C ASN A 78 -12.55 28.89 -7.86
N LEU A 79 -12.96 28.14 -8.89
CA LEU A 79 -13.60 28.68 -10.10
C LEU A 79 -15.00 29.26 -9.82
N SER A 80 -15.80 28.61 -8.98
CA SER A 80 -17.13 29.12 -8.61
C SER A 80 -17.06 30.39 -7.73
N MET A 81 -15.97 30.57 -6.99
CA MET A 81 -15.70 31.75 -6.15
C MET A 81 -15.19 32.97 -6.92
N SER A 82 -14.56 32.79 -8.08
CA SER A 82 -14.13 33.89 -8.96
C SER A 82 -15.29 34.73 -9.53
N VAL A 83 -16.53 34.25 -9.39
CA VAL A 83 -17.74 34.90 -9.93
C VAL A 83 -18.42 35.83 -8.90
N ASN A 84 -18.13 35.69 -7.60
CA ASN A 84 -18.82 36.45 -6.53
C ASN A 84 -17.83 37.18 -5.60
N HIS A 85 -17.60 38.46 -5.87
CA HIS A 85 -16.50 39.24 -5.28
C HIS A 85 -16.73 39.73 -3.83
N ASP A 86 -17.94 39.59 -3.25
CA ASP A 86 -18.33 40.26 -1.99
C ASP A 86 -18.25 39.42 -0.70
N LEU A 87 -17.95 38.12 -0.79
CA LEU A 87 -18.02 37.18 0.36
C LEU A 87 -16.66 36.93 1.06
N SER A 88 -15.77 37.92 1.02
CA SER A 88 -14.33 37.70 1.22
C SER A 88 -13.87 37.25 2.62
N ARG A 89 -14.55 37.58 3.73
CA ARG A 89 -14.01 37.29 5.09
C ARG A 89 -14.61 36.06 5.80
N SER A 90 -15.91 35.84 5.69
CA SER A 90 -16.58 34.65 6.25
C SER A 90 -16.20 33.38 5.49
N VAL A 91 -15.95 33.50 4.18
CA VAL A 91 -15.60 32.35 3.34
C VAL A 91 -14.14 31.93 3.50
N ILE A 92 -13.20 32.84 3.78
CA ILE A 92 -11.81 32.46 4.12
C ILE A 92 -11.75 31.62 5.41
N HIS A 93 -12.60 31.93 6.39
CA HIS A 93 -12.69 31.15 7.63
C HIS A 93 -13.37 29.78 7.40
N ALA A 94 -14.39 29.74 6.53
CA ALA A 94 -15.00 28.48 6.08
C ALA A 94 -14.02 27.61 5.27
N LEU A 95 -13.16 28.23 4.45
CA LEU A 95 -12.11 27.58 3.67
C LEU A 95 -11.03 26.95 4.54
N ASN A 96 -10.56 27.64 5.58
CA ASN A 96 -9.61 27.07 6.55
C ASN A 96 -10.22 25.90 7.32
N LYS A 97 -11.51 25.99 7.70
CA LYS A 97 -12.23 24.90 8.37
C LYS A 97 -12.45 23.70 7.44
N MET A 98 -12.77 23.95 6.17
CA MET A 98 -12.93 22.95 5.11
C MET A 98 -11.61 22.27 4.75
N SER A 99 -10.50 23.01 4.74
CA SER A 99 -9.14 22.49 4.57
C SER A 99 -8.73 21.56 5.71
N PHE A 100 -9.03 21.93 6.97
CA PHE A 100 -8.76 21.08 8.12
C PHE A 100 -9.55 19.77 8.04
N ILE A 101 -10.87 19.84 7.83
CA ILE A 101 -11.74 18.65 7.66
C ILE A 101 -11.22 17.75 6.53
N TRP A 102 -10.78 18.35 5.42
CA TRP A 102 -10.25 17.61 4.28
C TRP A 102 -8.98 16.81 4.61
N ILE A 103 -8.08 17.36 5.42
CA ILE A 103 -6.86 16.66 5.85
C ILE A 103 -7.22 15.40 6.66
N TYR A 104 -8.19 15.49 7.59
CA TYR A 104 -8.64 14.33 8.35
C TYR A 104 -9.34 13.30 7.48
N VAL A 105 -10.25 13.72 6.60
CA VAL A 105 -10.95 12.83 5.66
C VAL A 105 -9.95 12.11 4.77
N ARG A 106 -8.97 12.82 4.21
CA ARG A 106 -7.90 12.22 3.40
C ARG A 106 -7.09 11.20 4.20
N SER A 107 -6.72 11.51 5.44
CA SER A 107 -5.97 10.59 6.29
C SER A 107 -6.77 9.30 6.55
N ILE A 108 -8.06 9.42 6.86
CA ILE A 108 -8.96 8.28 7.04
C ILE A 108 -9.05 7.45 5.76
N LEU A 109 -9.24 8.09 4.60
CA LEU A 109 -9.32 7.42 3.31
C LEU A 109 -8.05 6.63 2.98
N VAL A 110 -6.87 7.15 3.33
CA VAL A 110 -5.60 6.42 3.16
C VAL A 110 -5.57 5.16 4.02
N TYR A 111 -6.00 5.23 5.29
CA TYR A 111 -6.04 4.04 6.16
C TYR A 111 -7.07 3.01 5.69
N VAL A 112 -8.24 3.46 5.23
CA VAL A 112 -9.25 2.58 4.61
C VAL A 112 -8.70 1.91 3.36
N PHE A 113 -7.96 2.66 2.54
CA PHE A 113 -7.33 2.11 1.34
C PHE A 113 -6.24 1.09 1.65
N LEU A 114 -5.38 1.35 2.64
CA LEU A 114 -4.39 0.39 3.13
C LEU A 114 -5.06 -0.88 3.67
N PHE A 115 -6.19 -0.74 4.37
CA PHE A 115 -6.98 -1.85 4.87
C PHE A 115 -7.55 -2.71 3.73
N LEU A 116 -8.14 -2.07 2.71
CA LEU A 116 -8.65 -2.77 1.53
C LEU A 116 -7.52 -3.47 0.76
N SER A 117 -6.38 -2.81 0.62
CA SER A 117 -5.22 -3.33 -0.09
C SER A 117 -4.65 -4.58 0.61
N SER A 118 -4.39 -4.48 1.92
CA SER A 118 -3.89 -5.61 2.72
C SER A 118 -4.89 -6.78 2.76
N SER A 119 -6.18 -6.50 2.93
CA SER A 119 -7.24 -7.52 2.87
C SER A 119 -7.25 -8.24 1.52
N THR A 120 -7.14 -7.48 0.41
CA THR A 120 -7.09 -8.04 -0.95
C THR A 120 -5.87 -8.94 -1.15
N LEU A 121 -4.70 -8.53 -0.63
CA LEU A 121 -3.49 -9.36 -0.68
C LEU A 121 -3.67 -10.68 0.08
N TYR A 122 -4.23 -10.64 1.29
CA TYR A 122 -4.50 -11.85 2.08
C TYR A 122 -5.56 -12.76 1.48
N TYR A 123 -6.50 -12.21 0.71
CA TYR A 123 -7.56 -12.99 0.10
C TYR A 123 -7.15 -13.64 -1.23
N ILE A 124 -6.47 -12.91 -2.11
CA ILE A 124 -6.24 -13.34 -3.50
C ILE A 124 -4.95 -14.16 -3.66
N ILE A 125 -3.90 -13.83 -2.91
CA ILE A 125 -2.58 -14.42 -3.09
C ILE A 125 -2.48 -15.91 -2.67
N PRO A 126 -2.99 -16.34 -1.50
CA PRO A 126 -2.78 -17.72 -1.04
C PRO A 126 -3.55 -18.73 -1.89
N ASN A 127 -3.00 -19.94 -2.05
CA ASN A 127 -3.60 -21.00 -2.85
C ASN A 127 -4.65 -21.83 -2.06
N VAL A 128 -5.43 -21.18 -1.21
CA VAL A 128 -6.47 -21.81 -0.39
C VAL A 128 -7.74 -20.98 -0.48
N LYS A 129 -8.90 -21.64 -0.42
CA LYS A 129 -10.19 -20.96 -0.36
C LYS A 129 -10.39 -20.41 1.04
N ILE A 130 -10.29 -19.09 1.19
CA ILE A 130 -10.56 -18.37 2.44
C ILE A 130 -11.81 -17.51 2.22
N LYS A 131 -12.65 -17.31 3.23
CA LYS A 131 -13.75 -16.34 3.12
C LYS A 131 -13.21 -14.93 3.30
N PHE A 132 -13.71 -13.95 2.55
CA PHE A 132 -13.25 -12.56 2.67
C PHE A 132 -13.38 -11.99 4.10
N LYS A 133 -14.37 -12.45 4.88
CA LYS A 133 -14.54 -12.02 6.29
C LYS A 133 -13.42 -12.51 7.22
N GLU A 134 -12.77 -13.63 6.91
CA GLU A 134 -11.72 -14.22 7.75
C GLU A 134 -10.40 -13.46 7.65
N VAL A 135 -10.18 -12.68 6.58
CA VAL A 135 -8.94 -11.90 6.40
C VAL A 135 -8.99 -10.51 7.01
N LEU A 136 -10.19 -9.98 7.30
CA LEU A 136 -10.40 -8.62 7.79
C LEU A 136 -9.73 -8.34 9.14
N PRO A 137 -9.78 -9.24 10.14
CA PRO A 137 -9.19 -8.97 11.46
C PRO A 137 -7.67 -8.79 11.43
N GLY A 138 -6.95 -9.61 10.65
CA GLY A 138 -5.51 -9.48 10.48
C GLY A 138 -5.14 -8.26 9.63
N ALA A 139 -5.95 -7.93 8.62
CA ALA A 139 -5.73 -6.72 7.83
C ALA A 139 -5.89 -5.43 8.66
N SER A 140 -6.87 -5.36 9.57
CA SER A 140 -7.03 -4.21 10.46
C SER A 140 -5.85 -4.08 11.43
N LEU A 141 -5.40 -5.20 12.00
CA LEU A 141 -4.22 -5.25 12.86
C LEU A 141 -2.99 -4.71 12.13
N VAL A 142 -2.76 -5.16 10.90
CA VAL A 142 -1.61 -4.73 10.07
C VAL A 142 -1.63 -3.23 9.81
N VAL A 143 -2.79 -2.67 9.46
CA VAL A 143 -2.90 -1.22 9.22
C VAL A 143 -2.59 -0.42 10.47
N VAL A 144 -3.05 -0.87 11.64
CA VAL A 144 -2.76 -0.21 12.92
C VAL A 144 -1.26 -0.27 13.21
N LEU A 145 -0.63 -1.45 13.09
CA LEU A 145 0.80 -1.61 13.33
C LEU A 145 1.65 -0.86 12.30
N TRP A 146 1.27 -0.83 11.03
CA TRP A 146 1.93 -0.01 10.01
C TRP A 146 1.80 1.49 10.31
N ALA A 147 0.64 1.94 10.80
CA ALA A 147 0.48 3.34 11.22
C ALA A 147 1.39 3.70 12.40
N ILE A 148 1.53 2.80 13.38
CA ILE A 148 2.44 2.98 14.53
C ILE A 148 3.90 2.97 14.04
N SER A 149 4.29 1.95 13.26
CA SER A 149 5.63 1.82 12.69
C SER A 149 6.03 3.05 11.87
N GLY A 150 5.13 3.56 11.02
CA GLY A 150 5.35 4.77 10.24
C GLY A 150 5.58 6.02 11.09
N ARG A 151 4.83 6.18 12.20
CA ARG A 151 5.06 7.28 13.15
C ARG A 151 6.38 7.16 13.88
N ILE A 152 6.75 5.96 14.33
CA ILE A 152 8.04 5.68 14.96
C ILE A 152 9.18 6.00 13.99
N PHE A 153 9.07 5.53 12.74
CA PHE A 153 10.05 5.77 11.69
C PHE A 153 10.20 7.26 11.34
N SER A 154 9.09 7.97 11.18
CA SER A 154 9.10 9.41 10.94
C SER A 154 9.79 10.15 12.08
N LYS A 155 9.48 9.80 13.34
CA LYS A 155 10.16 10.38 14.51
C LYS A 155 11.66 10.07 14.47
N TYR A 156 12.03 8.81 14.23
CA TYR A 156 13.41 8.37 14.18
C TYR A 156 14.26 9.17 13.18
N ILE A 157 13.79 9.34 11.93
CA ILE A 157 14.52 10.11 10.92
C ILE A 157 14.71 11.58 11.34
N THR A 158 13.73 12.20 11.99
CA THR A 158 13.86 13.60 12.43
C THR A 158 14.93 13.79 13.50
N TYR A 159 15.03 12.87 14.48
CA TYR A 159 16.03 12.96 15.56
C TYR A 159 17.46 12.65 15.07
N TYR A 160 17.61 11.74 14.11
CA TYR A 160 18.91 11.25 13.66
C TYR A 160 19.50 11.98 12.44
N SER A 161 18.93 13.13 12.05
CA SER A 161 19.50 14.04 11.02
C SER A 161 20.94 14.50 11.32
N GLN A 162 21.42 14.32 12.55
CA GLN A 162 22.81 14.60 12.95
C GLN A 162 23.79 13.44 12.67
N LEU A 163 23.32 12.19 12.45
CA LEU A 163 24.18 11.05 12.05
C LEU A 163 24.60 11.12 10.57
N ASP A 164 23.93 11.94 9.77
CA ASP A 164 24.30 12.22 8.37
C ASP A 164 25.74 12.74 8.24
N LEU A 165 26.29 13.37 9.30
CA LEU A 165 27.64 13.96 9.30
C LEU A 165 28.79 12.94 9.26
N VAL A 166 28.55 11.68 9.68
CA VAL A 166 29.61 10.65 9.77
C VAL A 166 29.41 9.52 8.77
N TYR A 167 28.16 9.09 8.54
CA TYR A 167 27.84 7.94 7.68
C TYR A 167 27.01 8.31 6.44
N GLY A 168 26.61 9.58 6.30
CA GLY A 168 25.91 10.11 5.11
C GLY A 168 24.75 9.24 4.62
N SER A 169 24.67 9.06 3.30
CA SER A 169 23.60 8.31 2.64
C SER A 169 23.51 6.82 3.03
N LEU A 170 24.60 6.22 3.51
CA LEU A 170 24.62 4.80 3.90
C LEU A 170 23.74 4.54 5.14
N ALA A 171 23.74 5.47 6.11
CA ALA A 171 22.89 5.37 7.28
C ALA A 171 21.40 5.34 6.90
N ASN A 172 20.98 6.24 6.00
CA ASN A 172 19.58 6.35 5.55
C ASN A 172 19.11 5.08 4.82
N ILE A 173 19.98 4.41 4.06
CA ILE A 173 19.68 3.13 3.42
C ILE A 173 19.42 2.05 4.46
N ILE A 174 20.32 1.88 5.44
CA ILE A 174 20.20 0.86 6.49
C ILE A 174 18.92 1.07 7.30
N ILE A 175 18.64 2.30 7.71
CA ILE A 175 17.44 2.67 8.47
C ILE A 175 16.17 2.33 7.67
N THR A 176 16.16 2.63 6.38
CA THR A 176 15.03 2.31 5.48
C THR A 176 14.86 0.80 5.31
N MET A 177 15.96 0.03 5.22
CA MET A 177 15.88 -1.44 5.17
C MET A 177 15.29 -2.02 6.45
N ILE A 178 15.69 -1.51 7.62
CA ILE A 178 15.11 -1.92 8.91
C ILE A 178 13.61 -1.61 8.95
N PHE A 179 13.20 -0.44 8.46
CA PHE A 179 11.77 -0.10 8.37
C PHE A 179 11.00 -1.08 7.50
N PHE A 180 11.48 -1.38 6.29
CA PHE A 180 10.82 -2.37 5.44
C PHE A 180 10.83 -3.77 6.07
N TYR A 181 11.90 -4.15 6.77
CA TYR A 181 11.96 -5.42 7.50
C TYR A 181 10.86 -5.50 8.58
N VAL A 182 10.69 -4.45 9.40
CA VAL A 182 9.62 -4.38 10.40
C VAL A 182 8.23 -4.44 9.75
N ASN A 183 8.02 -3.72 8.64
CA ASN A 183 6.73 -3.78 7.93
C ASN A 183 6.41 -5.17 7.36
N ASN A 184 7.43 -5.91 6.90
CA ASN A 184 7.27 -7.30 6.47
C ASN A 184 6.88 -8.21 7.64
N ILE A 185 7.54 -8.08 8.80
CA ILE A 185 7.17 -8.85 10.00
C ILE A 185 5.72 -8.58 10.39
N ILE A 186 5.30 -7.32 10.41
CA ILE A 186 3.92 -6.93 10.71
C ILE A 186 2.93 -7.62 9.74
N PHE A 187 3.24 -7.62 8.45
CA PHE A 187 2.41 -8.28 7.44
C PHE A 187 2.35 -9.80 7.60
N ILE A 188 3.45 -10.45 7.96
CA ILE A 188 3.47 -11.89 8.25
C ILE A 188 2.63 -12.19 9.49
N TYR A 189 2.81 -11.40 10.54
CA TYR A 189 2.08 -11.54 11.80
C TYR A 189 0.56 -11.41 11.60
N GLY A 190 0.10 -10.45 10.79
CA GLY A 190 -1.33 -10.32 10.46
C GLY A 190 -1.91 -11.54 9.73
N ALA A 191 -1.12 -12.19 8.87
CA ALA A 191 -1.54 -13.41 8.19
C ALA A 191 -1.60 -14.61 9.15
N GLU A 192 -0.63 -14.75 10.07
CA GLU A 192 -0.68 -15.77 11.11
C GLU A 192 -1.87 -15.57 12.05
N PHE A 193 -2.15 -14.32 12.42
CA PHE A 193 -3.32 -13.96 13.22
C PHE A 193 -4.63 -14.42 12.56
N ASN A 194 -4.79 -14.16 11.25
CA ASN A 194 -5.95 -14.64 10.48
C ASN A 194 -6.05 -16.17 10.48
N TYR A 195 -4.94 -16.88 10.27
CA TYR A 195 -4.92 -18.35 10.27
C TYR A 195 -5.37 -18.93 11.62
N HIS A 196 -4.85 -18.38 12.72
CA HIS A 196 -5.21 -18.84 14.06
C HIS A 196 -6.68 -18.55 14.41
N LEU A 197 -7.20 -17.40 13.97
CA LEU A 197 -8.60 -17.03 14.19
C LEU A 197 -9.56 -17.93 13.40
N SER A 198 -9.27 -18.18 12.12
CA SER A 198 -10.07 -19.05 11.24
C SER A 198 -10.11 -20.51 11.72
N LYS A 199 -9.02 -21.00 12.35
CA LYS A 199 -9.00 -22.35 12.94
C LYS A 199 -9.86 -22.47 14.21
N GLY A 200 -10.12 -21.36 14.90
CA GLY A 200 -10.88 -21.33 16.15
C GLY A 200 -12.40 -21.16 15.98
N SER A 201 -12.88 -20.91 14.77
CA SER A 201 -14.30 -20.73 14.41
C SER A 201 -14.89 -21.94 13.71
#